data_AF-A0AAE0LYY9-F1
#
_entry.id   AF-A0AAE0LYY9-F1
#
_cell.length_a   1.000
_cell.length_b   1.000
_cell.length_c   1.000
_cell.angle_alpha   90.00
_cell.angle_beta   90.00
_cell.angle_gamma   90.00
#
_symmetry.space_group_name_H-M   'P 1'
#
loop_
_entity.id
_entity.type
_entity.pdbx_description
1 polymer ?
#
loop_
_entity_poly.entity_id
_entity_poly.type
_entity_poly.pdbx_seq_one_letter_code
_entity_poly.pdbx_strand_id
1 'polypeptide(L)'
;WLNGMAGSRKSTISRTVAQSFVDQGLHGASFFFKRGERDCGTAALLFPTIAAQLAAKETALTVHIKAALEADPAVIHKAHPIHRYSLRRAI
;
A
#
# COMPACT_ATOMS: atom_id res chain seq x y z
N TRP A 1 15.82 -1.04 -5.08
CA TRP A 1 15.79 -0.30 -3.81
C TRP A 1 16.58 1.00 -4.01
N LEU A 2 16.05 2.17 -3.64
CA LEU A 2 16.68 3.48 -3.89
C LEU A 2 17.05 4.17 -2.58
N ASN A 3 18.35 4.27 -2.27
CA ASN A 3 18.86 4.83 -1.03
C ASN A 3 19.61 6.15 -1.27
N GLY A 4 19.66 7.03 -0.26
CA GLY A 4 20.38 8.30 -0.35
C GLY A 4 20.00 9.29 0.75
N MET A 5 20.76 10.37 0.87
CA MET A 5 20.59 11.44 1.88
C MET A 5 19.15 11.98 1.93
N ALA A 6 18.65 12.34 3.11
CA ALA A 6 17.36 13.02 3.22
C ALA A 6 17.34 14.28 2.33
N GLY A 7 16.20 14.58 1.69
CA GLY A 7 16.11 15.70 0.74
C GLY A 7 16.62 15.40 -0.68
N SER A 8 17.23 14.24 -0.95
CA SER A 8 17.73 13.86 -2.30
C SER A 8 16.63 13.49 -3.31
N ARG A 9 15.40 13.96 -3.13
CA ARG A 9 14.25 13.78 -4.04
C ARG A 9 13.92 12.33 -4.45
N LYS A 10 14.30 11.33 -3.65
CA LYS A 10 14.00 9.90 -3.92
C LYS A 10 12.52 9.64 -4.19
N SER A 11 11.63 10.26 -3.40
CA SER A 11 10.18 10.12 -3.58
C SER A 11 9.68 10.74 -4.89
N THR A 12 10.36 11.79 -5.38
CA THR A 12 10.10 12.37 -6.70
C THR A 12 10.47 11.36 -7.79
N ILE A 13 11.67 10.76 -7.72
CA ILE A 13 12.10 9.75 -8.69
C ILE A 13 11.13 8.57 -8.73
N SER A 14 10.73 8.03 -7.57
CA SER A 14 9.76 6.93 -7.51
C SER A 14 8.40 7.29 -8.11
N ARG A 15 7.92 8.52 -7.89
CA ARG A 15 6.69 9.00 -8.54
C ARG A 15 6.84 9.15 -10.04
N THR A 16 7.97 9.69 -10.51
CA THR A 16 8.24 9.84 -11.95
C THR A 16 8.26 8.49 -12.66
N VAL A 17 8.89 7.47 -12.07
CA VAL A 17 8.91 6.11 -12.64
C VAL A 17 7.50 5.51 -12.67
N ALA A 18 6.73 5.63 -11.59
CA ALA A 18 5.36 5.13 -11.57
C ALA A 18 4.48 5.83 -12.62
N GLN A 19 4.63 7.15 -12.79
CA GLN A 19 3.93 7.91 -13.83
C GLN A 19 4.32 7.43 -15.23
N SER A 20 5.60 7.18 -15.48
CA SER A 20 6.05 6.65 -16.78
C SER A 20 5.39 5.31 -17.15
N PHE A 21 5.15 4.42 -16.18
CA PHE A 21 4.41 3.18 -16.43
C PHE A 21 2.92 3.41 -16.65
N VAL A 22 2.32 4.43 -16.04
CA VAL A 22 0.94 4.83 -16.34
C VAL A 22 0.85 5.32 -17.79
N ASP A 23 1.78 6.19 -18.20
CA ASP A 23 1.80 6.77 -19.54
C ASP A 23 2.03 5.72 -20.64
N GLN A 24 2.75 4.64 -20.32
CA GLN A 24 2.98 3.49 -21.21
C GLN A 24 1.84 2.46 -21.20
N GLY A 25 0.81 2.63 -20.37
CA GLY A 25 -0.26 1.64 -20.18
C GLY A 25 0.18 0.36 -19.47
N LEU A 26 1.40 0.32 -18.92
CA LEU A 26 1.99 -0.85 -18.24
C LEU A 26 1.79 -0.82 -16.72
N HIS A 27 1.02 0.14 -16.21
CA HIS A 27 0.79 0.27 -14.78
C HIS A 27 -0.12 -0.87 -14.28
N GLY A 28 0.39 -1.75 -13.42
CA GLY A 28 -0.46 -2.71 -12.70
C GLY A 28 -1.20 -2.05 -11.53
N ALA A 29 -0.44 -1.61 -10.53
CA ALA A 29 -0.93 -0.92 -9.34
C ALA A 29 0.20 -0.12 -8.68
N SER A 30 -0.11 0.89 -7.87
CA SER A 30 0.88 1.66 -7.11
C SER A 30 0.29 2.27 -5.85
N PHE A 31 1.10 2.27 -4.77
CA PHE A 31 0.78 2.87 -3.49
C PHE A 31 2.00 3.62 -2.95
N PHE A 32 1.80 4.82 -2.42
CA PHE A 32 2.87 5.66 -1.88
C PHE A 32 2.61 6.02 -0.42
N PHE A 33 3.50 5.61 0.48
CA PHE A 33 3.46 6.06 1.87
C PHE A 33 3.84 7.54 1.98
N LYS A 34 3.06 8.30 2.74
CA LYS A 34 3.32 9.71 3.07
C LYS A 34 3.42 9.87 4.58
N ARG A 35 4.55 10.38 5.06
CA ARG A 35 4.82 10.59 6.49
C ARG A 35 4.00 11.78 7.00
N GLY A 36 3.25 11.60 8.08
CA GLY A 36 2.47 12.68 8.74
C GLY A 36 0.97 12.68 8.46
N GLU A 37 0.47 11.76 7.63
CA GLU A 37 -0.96 11.62 7.33
C GLU A 37 -1.50 10.37 8.05
N ARG A 38 -2.45 10.56 8.97
CA ARG A 38 -2.85 9.55 9.98
C ARG A 38 -3.41 8.25 9.38
N ASP A 39 -3.91 8.29 8.15
CA ASP A 39 -4.47 7.12 7.45
C ASP A 39 -3.48 6.44 6.49
N CYS A 40 -2.50 7.17 5.96
CA CYS A 40 -1.43 6.62 5.11
C CYS A 40 -0.20 6.16 5.90
N GLY A 41 -0.20 6.35 7.22
CA GLY A 41 0.87 5.90 8.12
C GLY A 41 0.79 4.41 8.47
N THR A 42 -0.32 3.74 8.17
CA THR A 42 -0.55 2.33 8.51
C THR A 42 -0.65 1.54 7.22
N ALA A 43 0.13 0.47 7.08
CA ALA A 43 0.10 -0.43 5.92
C ALA A 43 -1.27 -1.11 5.66
N ALA A 44 -2.28 -0.82 6.49
CA ALA A 44 -3.65 -1.30 6.37
C ALA A 44 -4.25 -1.07 4.97
N LEU A 45 -3.96 0.07 4.33
CA LEU A 45 -4.50 0.38 3.01
C LEU A 45 -3.62 -0.07 1.84
N LEU A 46 -2.40 -0.58 2.10
CA LEU A 46 -1.48 -0.98 1.05
C LEU A 46 -2.11 -2.07 0.17
N PHE A 47 -2.43 -3.22 0.75
CA PHE A 47 -2.95 -4.36 -0.01
C PHE A 47 -4.35 -4.13 -0.56
N PRO A 48 -5.32 -3.56 0.19
CA PRO A 48 -6.65 -3.25 -0.37
C PRO A 48 -6.58 -2.31 -1.57
N THR A 49 -5.73 -1.28 -1.53
CA THR A 49 -5.56 -0.35 -2.66
C THR A 49 -4.99 -1.03 -3.89
N ILE A 50 -3.96 -1.87 -3.71
CA ILE A 50 -3.35 -2.64 -4.80
C ILE A 50 -4.37 -3.61 -5.41
N ALA A 51 -5.12 -4.35 -4.59
CA ALA A 51 -6.15 -5.28 -5.05
C ALA A 51 -7.26 -4.57 -5.84
N ALA A 52 -7.74 -3.43 -5.35
CA ALA A 52 -8.76 -2.65 -6.04
C ALA A 52 -8.26 -2.12 -7.40
N GLN A 53 -7.02 -1.61 -7.45
CA GLN A 53 -6.40 -1.15 -8.70
C GLN A 53 -6.22 -2.28 -9.71
N LEU A 54 -5.81 -3.46 -9.27
CA LEU A 54 -5.66 -4.64 -10.14
C LEU A 54 -7.00 -5.14 -10.66
N ALA A 55 -8.02 -5.25 -9.80
CA ALA A 55 -9.37 -5.66 -10.20
C ALA A 55 -9.98 -4.73 -11.25
N ALA A 56 -9.71 -3.42 -11.15
CA ALA A 56 -10.19 -2.43 -12.10
C ALA A 56 -9.51 -2.53 -13.48
N LYS A 57 -8.29 -3.09 -13.55
CA LYS A 57 -7.53 -3.23 -14.80
C LYS A 57 -7.67 -4.59 -15.46
N GLU A 58 -7.73 -5.64 -14.67
CA GLU A 58 -7.82 -7.03 -15.14
C GLU A 58 -9.04 -7.71 -14.53
N THR A 59 -10.08 -7.87 -15.34
CA THR A 59 -11.35 -8.48 -14.92
C THR A 59 -11.17 -9.93 -14.49
N ALA A 60 -10.18 -10.66 -15.01
CA ALA A 60 -9.88 -12.02 -14.55
C ALA A 60 -9.48 -12.06 -13.07
N LEU A 61 -8.78 -11.03 -12.57
CA LEU A 61 -8.39 -10.94 -11.15
C LEU A 61 -9.58 -10.66 -10.24
N THR A 62 -10.65 -10.06 -10.76
CA THR A 62 -11.84 -9.74 -9.97
C THR A 62 -12.48 -11.00 -9.37
N VAL A 63 -12.52 -12.10 -10.12
CA VAL A 63 -13.10 -13.38 -9.64
C VAL A 63 -12.30 -13.91 -8.45
N HIS A 64 -10.97 -13.87 -8.55
CA HIS A 64 -10.08 -14.33 -7.48
C HIS A 64 -10.16 -13.46 -6.23
N ILE A 65 -10.23 -12.14 -6.40
CA ILE A 65 -10.35 -11.19 -5.29
C ILE A 65 -11.69 -11.37 -4.57
N LYS A 66 -12.79 -11.55 -5.33
CA LYS A 66 -14.11 -11.84 -4.75
C LYS A 66 -14.12 -13.14 -3.98
N ALA A 67 -13.61 -14.23 -4.57
CA ALA A 67 -13.54 -15.52 -3.90
C ALA A 67 -12.73 -15.47 -2.59
N ALA A 68 -11.61 -14.73 -2.58
CA ALA A 68 -10.82 -14.53 -1.37
C ALA A 68 -11.59 -13.76 -0.28
N LEU A 69 -12.39 -12.76 -0.67
CA LEU A 69 -13.21 -11.98 0.26
C LEU A 69 -14.40 -12.78 0.80
N GLU A 70 -15.03 -13.62 -0.04
CA GLU A 70 -16.11 -14.52 0.35
C GLU A 70 -15.62 -15.60 1.32
N ALA A 71 -14.41 -16.13 1.10
CA ALA A 71 -13.79 -17.12 1.98
C ALA A 71 -13.38 -16.50 3.34
N ASP A 72 -12.94 -15.24 3.36
CA ASP A 72 -12.52 -14.55 4.57
C ASP A 72 -12.79 -13.03 4.51
N PRO A 73 -13.96 -12.58 4.98
CA PRO A 73 -14.29 -11.16 5.01
C PRO A 73 -13.35 -10.32 5.90
N ALA A 74 -12.69 -10.95 6.88
CA ALA A 74 -11.79 -10.25 7.79
C ALA A 74 -10.41 -9.98 7.18
N VAL A 75 -10.08 -10.54 6.00
CA VAL A 75 -8.78 -10.39 5.33
C VAL A 75 -8.37 -8.92 5.14
N ILE A 76 -9.33 -8.02 4.95
CA ILE A 76 -9.11 -6.57 4.81
C ILE A 76 -8.55 -5.95 6.11
N HIS A 77 -8.93 -6.53 7.27
CA HIS A 77 -8.63 -6.02 8.59
C HIS A 77 -7.54 -6.81 9.32
N LYS A 78 -6.94 -7.83 8.66
CA LYS A 78 -5.77 -8.56 9.15
C LYS A 78 -4.50 -7.72 9.05
N ALA A 79 -4.53 -6.51 9.61
CA ALA A 79 -3.34 -5.76 9.93
C ALA A 79 -2.78 -6.32 11.25
N HIS A 80 -1.51 -6.74 11.24
CA HIS A 80 -0.81 -7.22 12.43
C HIS A 80 -1.02 -6.22 13.59
N PRO A 81 -1.54 -6.62 14.76
CA PRO A 81 -1.64 -5.74 15.91
C PRO A 81 -0.21 -5.28 16.24
N ILE A 82 0.05 -3.99 16.05
CA ILE A 82 1.32 -3.39 16.45
C ILE A 82 1.37 -3.54 17.97
N HIS A 83 2.20 -4.45 18.47
CA HIS A 83 2.39 -4.67 19.89
C HIS A 83 2.87 -3.34 20.50
N ARG A 84 1.94 -2.64 21.15
CA ARG A 84 2.14 -1.30 21.71
C ARG A 84 3.10 -1.47 22.90
N TYR A 85 4.36 -1.10 22.72
CA TYR A 85 5.32 -1.10 23.83
C TYR A 85 4.75 -0.21 24.95
N SER A 86 4.61 -0.86 26.10
CA SER A 86 4.06 -0.35 27.34
C SER A 86 4.81 0.89 27.81
N LEU A 87 4.11 2.02 27.95
CA LEU A 87 4.54 3.08 28.86
C LEU A 87 4.43 2.53 30.29
N ARG A 88 5.53 1.98 30.82
CA ARG A 88 5.71 1.99 32.27
C ARG A 88 6.51 3.22 32.62
N ARG A 89 5.78 4.24 33.11
CA ARG A 89 6.31 5.20 34.07
C ARG A 89 6.99 4.39 35.18
N ALA A 90 8.28 4.59 35.36
CA ALA A 90 8.93 4.37 36.65
C ALA A 90 9.21 5.76 37.21
N ILE A 91 8.74 5.91 38.44
CA ILE A 91 8.86 7.06 39.34
C ILE A 91 10.34 7.26 39.67
#